data_AF-A0AA40VA09-F1
#
_entry.id   AF-A0AA40VA09-F1
#
_cell.length_a   1.000
_cell.length_b   1.000
_cell.length_c   1.000
_cell.angle_alpha   90.00
_cell.angle_beta   90.00
_cell.angle_gamma   90.00
#
_symmetry.space_group_name_H-M   'P 1'
#
loop_
_entity.id
_entity.type
_entity.pdbx_description
1 polymer ?
#
loop_
_entity_poly.entity_id
_entity_poly.type
_entity_poly.pdbx_seq_one_letter_code
_entity_poly.pdbx_strand_id
1 'polypeptide(L)'
;MIKSELVLKIAEQNPHLYQRDVETLVNAILDTIADALAQGDRVELRGFGAFSVKRREARRGRNPRTGESVSVSEKAIPVFKTGKEMRLRLNRAGIGDEQPSA
;
A
#
# COMPACT_ATOMS: atom_id res chain seq x y z
N MET A 1 -2.81 -2.52 12.63
CA MET A 1 -4.08 -3.03 12.11
C MET A 1 -3.79 -4.20 11.20
N ILE A 2 -4.26 -5.40 11.55
CA ILE A 2 -4.20 -6.59 10.68
C ILE A 2 -5.50 -6.75 9.87
N LYS A 3 -5.52 -7.65 8.88
CA LYS A 3 -6.68 -7.83 7.98
C LYS A 3 -7.99 -8.11 8.72
N SER A 4 -7.98 -8.97 9.74
CA SER A 4 -9.17 -9.29 10.52
C SER A 4 -9.73 -8.06 11.26
N GLU A 5 -8.86 -7.23 11.83
CA GLU A 5 -9.24 -5.96 12.46
C GLU A 5 -9.81 -4.97 11.44
N LEU A 6 -9.26 -4.94 10.22
CA LEU A 6 -9.78 -4.11 9.13
C LEU A 6 -11.19 -4.55 8.74
N VAL A 7 -11.42 -5.86 8.57
CA VAL A 7 -12.73 -6.43 8.24
C VAL A 7 -13.76 -6.08 9.31
N LEU A 8 -13.41 -6.27 10.59
CA LEU A 8 -14.28 -5.94 11.72
C LEU A 8 -14.68 -4.45 11.70
N LYS A 9 -13.70 -3.55 11.54
CA LYS A 9 -13.98 -2.10 11.50
C LYS A 9 -14.85 -1.69 10.31
N ILE A 10 -14.65 -2.29 9.14
CA ILE A 10 -15.49 -2.01 7.97
C ILE A 10 -16.91 -2.56 8.19
N ALA A 11 -17.06 -3.75 8.80
CA ALA A 11 -18.37 -4.30 9.13
C ALA A 11 -19.13 -3.44 10.15
N GLU A 12 -18.46 -2.95 11.19
CA GLU A 12 -19.03 -2.01 12.17
C GLU A 12 -19.55 -0.73 11.50
N GLN A 13 -18.82 -0.22 10.50
CA GLN A 13 -19.22 0.97 9.73
C GLN A 13 -20.34 0.70 8.73
N ASN A 14 -20.62 -0.57 8.41
CA ASN A 14 -21.60 -0.98 7.42
C ASN A 14 -22.54 -2.05 8.00
N PRO A 15 -23.44 -1.69 8.97
CA PRO A 15 -24.27 -2.66 9.69
C PRO A 15 -25.26 -3.45 8.81
N HIS A 16 -25.45 -3.01 7.56
CA HIS A 16 -26.32 -3.65 6.58
C HIS A 16 -25.62 -4.80 5.82
N LEU A 17 -24.31 -4.99 6.01
CA LEU A 17 -23.53 -6.07 5.40
C LEU A 17 -23.21 -7.14 6.44
N TYR A 18 -23.24 -8.41 6.03
CA TYR A 18 -22.69 -9.47 6.87
C TYR A 18 -21.16 -9.39 6.88
N GLN A 19 -20.54 -9.70 8.02
CA GLN A 19 -19.08 -9.67 8.16
C GLN A 19 -18.37 -10.54 7.11
N ARG A 20 -18.93 -11.71 6.75
CA ARG A 20 -18.39 -12.58 5.70
C ARG A 20 -18.38 -11.91 4.31
N ASP A 21 -19.36 -11.04 4.04
CA ASP A 21 -19.46 -10.34 2.76
C ASP A 21 -18.40 -9.22 2.73
N VAL A 22 -18.19 -8.53 3.85
CA VAL A 22 -17.10 -7.57 4.02
C VAL A 22 -15.74 -8.24 3.82
N GLU A 23 -15.52 -9.42 4.40
CA GLU A 23 -14.29 -10.18 4.20
C GLU A 23 -14.08 -10.53 2.72
N THR A 24 -15.14 -10.98 2.05
CA THR A 24 -15.11 -11.31 0.63
C THR A 24 -14.76 -10.08 -0.22
N LEU A 25 -15.35 -8.91 0.09
CA LEU A 25 -15.07 -7.65 -0.61
C LEU A 25 -13.63 -7.18 -0.39
N VAL A 26 -13.10 -7.28 0.85
CA VAL A 26 -11.71 -6.92 1.14
C VAL A 26 -10.75 -7.83 0.36
N ASN A 27 -11.02 -9.13 0.27
CA ASN A 27 -10.22 -10.05 -0.55
C ASN A 27 -10.26 -9.65 -2.02
N ALA A 28 -11.47 -9.48 -2.56
CA ALA A 28 -11.65 -9.13 -3.97
C ALA A 28 -10.89 -7.84 -4.35
N ILE A 29 -10.89 -6.83 -3.48
CA ILE A 29 -10.13 -5.58 -3.70
C ILE A 29 -8.62 -5.87 -3.75
N LEU A 30 -8.09 -6.63 -2.80
CA LEU A 30 -6.65 -6.92 -2.72
C LEU A 30 -6.19 -7.77 -3.90
N ASP A 31 -6.98 -8.78 -4.27
CA ASP A 31 -6.70 -9.68 -5.40
C ASP A 31 -6.74 -8.91 -6.73
N THR A 32 -7.75 -8.05 -6.92
CA THR A 32 -7.85 -7.21 -8.12
C THR A 32 -6.65 -6.27 -8.27
N ILE A 33 -6.14 -5.71 -7.17
CA ILE A 33 -4.92 -4.88 -7.19
C ILE A 33 -3.71 -5.73 -7.57
N ALA A 34 -3.58 -6.93 -7.00
CA ALA A 34 -2.46 -7.83 -7.27
C ALA A 34 -2.43 -8.27 -8.74
N ASP A 35 -3.59 -8.64 -9.30
CA ASP A 35 -3.73 -9.08 -10.69
C ASP A 35 -3.41 -7.96 -11.68
N ALA A 36 -3.88 -6.74 -11.42
CA ALA A 36 -3.53 -5.57 -12.23
C ALA A 36 -2.01 -5.32 -12.22
N LEU A 37 -1.36 -5.39 -11.06
CA LEU A 37 0.10 -5.23 -10.95
C LEU A 37 0.84 -6.35 -11.68
N ALA A 38 0.36 -7.60 -11.62
CA ALA A 38 0.96 -8.72 -12.33
C ALA A 38 0.92 -8.53 -13.86
N GLN A 39 -0.11 -7.85 -14.37
CA GLN A 39 -0.25 -7.48 -15.78
C GLN A 39 0.60 -6.26 -16.17
N GLY A 40 1.22 -5.59 -15.20
CA GLY A 40 2.04 -4.39 -15.41
C GLY A 40 1.24 -3.08 -15.33
N ASP A 41 -0.04 -3.16 -14.97
CA ASP A 41 -0.89 -1.98 -14.85
C ASP A 41 -0.55 -1.15 -13.61
N ARG A 42 -1.03 0.10 -13.64
CA ARG A 42 -0.99 1.01 -12.50
C ARG A 42 -2.40 1.13 -11.93
N VAL A 43 -2.53 0.91 -10.63
CA VAL A 43 -3.79 1.11 -9.90
C VAL A 43 -3.72 2.42 -9.12
N GLU A 44 -4.64 3.33 -9.38
CA GLU A 44 -4.72 4.62 -8.67
C GLU A 44 -6.00 4.71 -7.84
N LEU A 45 -5.84 4.88 -6.52
CA LEU A 45 -6.91 5.11 -5.57
C LEU A 45 -6.83 6.57 -5.12
N ARG A 46 -7.63 7.44 -5.75
CA ARG A 46 -7.64 8.89 -5.45
C ARG A 46 -7.81 9.14 -3.95
N GLY A 47 -7.05 10.10 -3.41
CA GLY A 47 -7.00 10.41 -1.97
C GLY A 47 -6.10 9.46 -1.16
N PHE A 48 -5.94 8.20 -1.57
CA PHE A 48 -5.13 7.21 -0.86
C PHE A 48 -3.71 7.10 -1.42
N GLY A 49 -3.56 6.79 -2.71
CA GLY A 49 -2.27 6.61 -3.37
C GLY A 49 -2.36 5.80 -4.65
N ALA A 50 -1.21 5.40 -5.18
CA ALA A 50 -1.12 4.61 -6.41
C ALA A 50 -0.14 3.44 -6.25
N PHE A 51 -0.54 2.27 -6.72
CA PHE A 51 0.31 1.09 -6.87
C PHE A 51 0.82 1.00 -8.30
N SER A 52 2.09 0.66 -8.46
CA SER A 52 2.73 0.48 -9.77
C SER A 52 3.84 -0.55 -9.66
N VAL A 53 4.23 -1.14 -10.78
CA VAL A 53 5.39 -2.04 -10.83
C VAL A 53 6.63 -1.28 -11.32
N LYS A 54 7.76 -1.48 -10.63
CA LYS A 54 9.08 -1.03 -11.10
C LYS A 54 9.95 -2.24 -11.41
N ARG A 55 10.55 -2.26 -12.61
CA ARG A 55 11.59 -3.24 -12.94
C ARG A 55 12.91 -2.85 -12.26
N ARG A 56 13.51 -3.79 -11.55
CA ARG A 56 14.89 -3.70 -11.08
C ARG A 56 15.74 -4.59 -11.97
N GLU A 57 16.72 -3.97 -12.61
CA GLU A 57 17.68 -4.66 -13.47
C GLU A 57 18.56 -5.64 -12.67
N ALA A 58 19.05 -6.66 -13.36
CA ALA A 58 20.02 -7.58 -12.81
C ALA A 58 21.29 -6.83 -12.41
N ARG A 59 21.89 -7.21 -11.28
CA ARG A 59 23.10 -6.58 -10.77
C ARG A 59 23.95 -7.56 -9.97
N ARG A 60 25.23 -7.25 -9.81
CA ARG A 60 26.07 -7.95 -8.83
C ARG A 60 25.89 -7.33 -7.45
N GLY A 61 25.49 -8.16 -6.49
CA GLY A 61 25.44 -7.82 -5.07
C GLY A 61 26.61 -8.45 -4.31
N ARG A 62 26.68 -8.18 -3.02
CA ARG A 62 27.55 -8.90 -2.08
C ARG A 62 26.73 -9.51 -0.96
N ASN A 63 27.11 -10.70 -0.55
CA ASN A 63 26.55 -11.33 0.64
C ASN A 63 26.99 -10.52 1.88
N PRO A 64 26.07 -9.95 2.69
CA PRO A 64 26.44 -9.16 3.86
C PRO A 64 27.24 -9.96 4.91
N ARG A 65 27.09 -11.28 4.92
CA ARG A 65 27.73 -12.18 5.89
C ARG A 65 29.12 -12.67 5.45
N THR A 66 29.32 -12.91 4.15
CA THR A 66 30.57 -13.52 3.63
C THR A 66 31.38 -12.58 2.72
N GLY A 67 30.80 -11.48 2.24
CA GLY A 67 31.44 -10.55 1.30
C GLY A 67 31.52 -11.06 -0.15
N GLU A 68 31.14 -12.32 -0.40
CA GLU A 68 31.18 -12.94 -1.72
C GLU A 68 30.23 -12.24 -2.71
N SER A 69 30.64 -12.20 -3.97
CA SER A 69 29.82 -11.64 -5.05
C SER A 69 28.68 -12.58 -5.39
N VAL A 70 27.44 -12.09 -5.33
CA VAL A 70 26.24 -12.85 -5.70
C VAL A 70 25.52 -12.18 -6.86
N SER A 71 25.06 -12.97 -7.82
CA SER A 71 24.24 -12.47 -8.91
C SER A 71 22.81 -12.24 -8.40
N VAL A 72 22.28 -11.03 -8.62
CA VAL A 72 20.89 -10.70 -8.33
C VAL A 72 20.18 -10.59 -9.68
N SER A 73 19.24 -11.50 -9.93
CA SER A 73 18.43 -11.48 -11.15
C SER A 73 17.56 -10.22 -11.21
N GLU A 74 17.15 -9.87 -12.43
CA GLU A 74 16.14 -8.86 -12.62
C GLU A 74 14.82 -9.27 -11.95
N LYS A 75 14.08 -8.30 -11.43
CA LYS A 75 12.76 -8.55 -10.83
C LYS A 75 11.84 -7.35 -10.91
N ALA A 76 10.56 -7.64 -11.05
CA ALA A 76 9.49 -6.68 -10.81
C ALA A 76 9.32 -6.48 -9.30
N ILE A 77 9.19 -5.23 -8.87
CA ILE A 77 8.84 -4.89 -7.49
C ILE A 77 7.60 -4.00 -7.46
N PRO A 78 6.63 -4.25 -6.56
CA PRO A 78 5.54 -3.33 -6.35
C PRO A 78 6.06 -2.06 -5.67
N VAL A 79 5.50 -0.93 -6.06
CA VAL A 79 5.78 0.39 -5.49
C VAL A 79 4.44 1.04 -5.18
N PHE A 80 4.25 1.43 -3.93
CA PHE A 80 3.15 2.30 -3.52
C PHE A 80 3.65 3.74 -3.40
N LYS A 81 2.94 4.67 -4.05
CA LYS A 81 3.13 6.10 -3.89
C LYS A 81 1.95 6.68 -3.14
N THR A 82 2.21 7.22 -1.95
CA THR A 82 1.19 7.84 -1.11
C THR A 82 0.53 9.03 -1.81
N GLY A 83 -0.79 9.18 -1.65
CA GLY A 83 -1.54 10.33 -2.13
C GLY A 83 -1.27 11.60 -1.31
N LYS A 84 -1.60 12.77 -1.87
CA LYS A 84 -1.48 14.05 -1.15
C LYS A 84 -2.30 14.06 0.13
N GLU A 85 -3.56 13.61 0.06
CA GLU A 85 -4.48 13.63 1.18
C GLU A 85 -4.01 12.70 2.31
N MET A 86 -3.55 11.49 2.00
CA MET A 86 -2.96 10.59 3.01
C MET A 86 -1.72 11.21 3.67
N ARG A 87 -0.81 11.87 2.93
CA ARG A 87 0.31 12.61 3.52
C ARG A 87 -0.15 13.75 4.44
N LEU A 88 -1.16 14.51 4.02
CA LEU A 88 -1.72 15.58 4.83
C LEU A 88 -2.32 15.04 6.13
N ARG A 89 -3.11 13.95 6.08
CA ARG A 89 -3.70 13.33 7.28
C ARG A 89 -2.64 12.86 8.28
N LEU A 90 -1.49 12.37 7.81
CA LEU A 90 -0.38 11.94 8.68
C LEU A 90 0.33 13.13 9.34
N ASN A 91 0.53 14.23 8.61
CA ASN A 91 1.34 15.36 9.07
C ASN A 91 0.50 16.48 9.72
N ARG A 92 -0.83 16.47 9.58
CA ARG A 92 -1.73 17.45 10.22
C ARG A 92 -1.71 17.34 11.75
N ALA A 93 -1.32 16.19 12.30
CA ALA A 93 -1.05 16.02 13.73
C ALA A 93 0.18 16.80 14.23
N GLY A 94 0.98 17.41 13.34
CA GLY A 94 2.12 18.28 13.68
C GLY A 94 1.88 19.77 13.49
N ILE A 95 0.66 20.19 13.12
CA ILE A 95 0.25 21.60 13.08
C ILE A 95 -0.81 21.77 14.18
N GLY A 96 -0.36 21.71 15.43
CA GLY A 96 -1.13 22.21 16.56
C GLY A 96 -0.89 23.71 16.68
N ASP A 97 -1.98 24.48 16.68
CA ASP A 97 -2.11 25.79 17.29
C ASP A 97 -1.09 26.90 16.93
N GLU A 98 -0.97 27.25 15.65
CA GLU A 98 -0.77 28.67 15.31
C GLU A 98 -2.10 29.25 14.84
N GLN A 99 -2.90 29.70 15.82
CA GLN A 99 -3.88 30.74 15.55
C GLN A 99 -3.12 31.97 15.01
N PRO A 100 -3.53 32.56 13.88
CA PRO A 100 -2.97 33.84 13.49
C PRO A 100 -3.41 34.87 14.54
N SER A 101 -2.43 35.39 15.29
CA SER A 101 -2.62 36.65 16.01
C SER A 101 -3.04 37.69 14.99
N ALA A 102 -4.14 38.36 15.28
CA ALA A 102 -4.54 39.61 14.66
C ALA A 102 -3.42 40.65 14.72
#